data_AF-A0A356QSZ0-F1
#
_entry.id   AF-A0A356QSZ0-F1
#
_cell.length_a   1.000
_cell.length_b   1.000
_cell.length_c   1.000
_cell.angle_alpha   90.00
_cell.angle_beta   90.00
_cell.angle_gamma   90.00
#
_symmetry.space_group_name_H-M   'P 1'
#
loop_
_entity.id
_entity.type
_entity.pdbx_description
1 polymer ?
#
loop_
_entity_poly.entity_id
_entity_poly.type
_entity_poly.pdbx_seq_one_letter_code
_entity_poly.pdbx_strand_id
1 'polypeptide(L)' 'MEIENMDVINQEDTVPFTTADGSTIRELLAHRNSSIRQQTLAEARLAPGVATTPHHHAVTEEIYYILVGEAEMS' A
#
# COMPACT_ATOMS: atom_id res chain seq x y z
N MET A 1 9.17 17.62 24.03
CA MET A 1 8.83 16.37 23.34
C MET A 1 9.82 16.26 22.21
N GLU A 2 10.90 15.50 22.43
CA GLU A 2 11.67 15.02 21.29
C GLU A 2 10.75 14.11 20.51
N ILE A 3 10.52 14.41 19.24
CA ILE A 3 9.87 13.46 18.33
C ILE A 3 10.87 12.31 18.25
N GLU A 4 10.55 11.18 18.89
CA GLU A 4 11.29 9.94 18.66
C GLU A 4 11.43 9.73 17.15
N ASN A 5 12.60 9.25 16.74
CA ASN A 5 13.05 9.12 15.36
C ASN A 5 11.93 8.59 14.44
N MET A 6 11.24 9.48 13.73
CA MET A 6 10.13 9.11 12.86
C MET A 6 10.67 8.38 11.64
N ASP A 7 10.13 7.19 11.35
CA ASP A 7 10.48 6.46 10.13
C ASP A 7 10.00 7.27 8.91
N VAL A 8 10.94 7.80 8.14
CA VAL A 8 10.69 8.50 6.89
C VAL A 8 11.15 7.61 5.75
N ILE A 9 10.20 7.14 4.94
CA ILE A 9 10.47 6.29 3.78
C ILE A 9 10.04 7.06 2.53
N ASN A 10 11.00 7.34 1.64
CA ASN A 10 10.71 7.90 0.34
C ASN A 10 10.19 6.79 -0.58
N GLN A 11 9.11 7.06 -1.30
CA GLN A 11 8.53 6.15 -2.28
C GLN A 11 9.56 5.67 -3.32
N GLU A 12 10.44 6.57 -3.79
CA GLU A 12 11.44 6.27 -4.82
C GLU A 12 12.47 5.23 -4.36
N ASP A 13 12.72 5.14 -3.05
CA ASP A 13 13.67 4.22 -2.43
C ASP A 13 13.07 2.82 -2.17
N THR A 14 11.76 2.65 -2.36
CA THR A 14 11.10 1.35 -2.20
C THR A 14 11.25 0.48 -3.44
N VAL A 15 11.31 -0.84 -3.27
CA VAL A 15 11.33 -1.78 -4.40
C VAL A 15 9.90 -2.25 -4.68
N PRO A 16 9.36 -2.03 -5.89
CA PRO A 16 8.04 -2.52 -6.24
C PRO A 16 8.08 -4.04 -6.48
N PHE A 17 6.96 -4.70 -6.24
CA PHE A 17 6.76 -6.09 -6.65
C PHE A 17 5.41 -6.28 -7.32
N THR A 18 5.33 -7.29 -8.19
CA THR A 18 4.09 -7.68 -8.86
C THR A 18 3.42 -8.81 -8.06
N THR A 19 2.14 -8.64 -7.77
CA THR A 19 1.30 -9.63 -7.08
C THR A 19 0.79 -10.70 -8.05
N ALA A 20 0.14 -11.73 -7.51
CA ALA A 20 -0.49 -12.78 -8.32
C ALA A 20 -1.63 -12.28 -9.22
N ASP A 21 -2.30 -11.18 -8.86
CA ASP A 21 -3.35 -10.56 -9.67
C ASP A 21 -2.82 -9.53 -10.68
N GLY A 22 -1.50 -9.37 -10.77
CA GLY A 22 -0.84 -8.48 -11.73
C GLY A 22 -0.79 -7.02 -11.31
N SER A 23 -1.33 -6.65 -10.14
CA SER A 23 -1.11 -5.32 -9.57
C SER A 23 0.37 -5.16 -9.15
N THR A 24 0.85 -3.92 -9.18
CA THR A 24 2.18 -3.57 -8.68
C THR A 24 2.04 -2.85 -7.35
N ILE A 25 2.75 -3.33 -6.33
CA ILE A 25 2.70 -2.80 -4.96
C ILE A 25 4.07 -2.27 -4.55
N ARG A 26 4.07 -1.15 -3.82
CA ARG A 26 5.22 -0.64 -3.05
C ARG A 26 4.81 -0.46 -1.60
N GLU A 27 5.46 -1.17 -0.68
CA GLU A 27 5.25 -0.99 0.76
C GLU A 27 5.99 0.27 1.23
N LEU A 28 5.24 1.32 1.60
CA LEU A 28 5.80 2.56 2.13
C LEU A 28 5.96 2.48 3.65
N LEU A 29 5.02 1.86 4.36
CA LEU A 29 5.11 1.55 5.78
C LEU A 29 4.62 0.12 6.02
N ALA A 30 5.53 -0.76 6.41
CA ALA A 30 5.27 -2.15 6.74
C ALA A 30 6.18 -2.60 7.90
N HIS A 31 5.83 -3.70 8.56
CA HIS A 31 6.63 -4.24 9.68
C HIS A 31 8.07 -4.61 9.31
N ARG A 32 8.36 -4.81 8.01
CA ARG A 32 9.67 -5.18 7.48
C ARG A 32 10.58 -3.98 7.20
N ASN A 33 10.01 -2.80 7.00
CA ASN A 33 10.75 -1.59 6.65
C ASN A 33 10.56 -0.44 7.64
N SER A 34 9.69 -0.60 8.65
CA SER A 34 9.40 0.41 9.65
C SER A 34 9.00 -0.21 11.00
N SER A 35 8.93 0.63 12.02
CA SER A 35 8.46 0.31 13.37
C SER A 35 6.93 0.16 13.48
N ILE A 36 6.17 0.37 12.39
CA ILE A 36 4.70 0.30 12.39
C ILE A 36 4.18 -1.10 12.75
N ARG A 37 3.03 -1.17 13.43
CA ARG A 37 2.43 -2.44 13.90
C ARG A 37 0.93 -2.58 13.65
N GLN A 38 0.16 -1.51 13.85
CA GLN A 38 -1.30 -1.54 13.80
C GLN A 38 -1.88 -0.99 12.48
N GLN A 39 -0.99 -0.60 11.56
CA GLN A 39 -1.35 -0.07 10.26
C GLN A 39 -0.24 -0.39 9.28
N THR A 40 -0.57 -0.38 7.99
CA THR A 40 0.40 -0.40 6.89
C THR A 40 0.00 0.66 5.87
N LEU A 41 0.95 1.06 5.02
CA LEU A 41 0.70 1.93 3.90
C LEU A 41 1.44 1.40 2.68
N ALA A 42 0.74 1.28 1.56
CA ALA A 42 1.31 0.88 0.31
C ALA A 42 0.78 1.76 -0.84
N GLU A 43 1.61 1.96 -1.86
CA GLU A 43 1.13 2.40 -3.17
C GLU A 43 0.76 1.16 -3.99
N ALA A 44 -0.43 1.17 -4.58
CA ALA A 44 -0.89 0.15 -5.52
C ALA A 44 -1.09 0.76 -6.92
N ARG A 45 -0.69 0.03 -7.96
CA ARG A 45 -0.91 0.41 -9.36
C ARG A 45 -1.52 -0.75 -10.13
N LEU A 46 -2.56 -0.46 -10.91
CA LEU A 46 -3.21 -1.39 -11.82
C LEU A 46 -3.07 -0.89 -13.26
N ALA A 47 -2.82 -1.82 -14.19
CA ALA A 47 -2.90 -1.52 -15.61
C ALA A 47 -4.39 -1.48 -16.06
N PRO A 48 -4.72 -0.74 -17.13
CA PRO A 48 -6.08 -0.74 -17.68
C PRO A 48 -6.59 -2.16 -17.98
N GLY A 49 -7.82 -2.46 -17.55
CA GLY A 49 -8.45 -3.77 -17.75
C GLY A 49 -8.03 -4.86 -16.75
N VAL A 50 -7.18 -4.55 -15.77
CA VAL A 50 -6.80 -5.45 -14.67
C VAL A 50 -7.62 -5.12 -13.43
N ALA A 51 -7.92 -6.14 -12.62
CA ALA A 51 -8.59 -6.00 -11.33
C ALA A 51 -7.80 -6.74 -10.24
N THR A 52 -7.87 -6.25 -9.01
CA THR A 52 -7.36 -6.99 -7.84
C THR A 52 -8.26 -8.17 -7.52
N THR A 53 -7.69 -9.20 -6.89
CA THR A 53 -8.51 -10.29 -6.34
C THR A 53 -9.30 -9.79 -5.11
N PRO A 54 -10.64 -9.97 -5.06
CA PRO A 54 -11.43 -9.58 -3.90
C PRO A 54 -10.94 -10.26 -2.63
N HIS A 55 -10.82 -9.49 -1.55
CA HIS A 55 -10.42 -9.99 -0.24
C HIS A 55 -11.12 -9.19 0.86
N HIS A 56 -11.17 -9.77 2.06
CA HIS A 56 -11.90 -9.21 3.19
C HIS A 56 -11.03 -9.22 4.45
N HIS A 57 -10.87 -8.04 5.06
CA HIS A 57 -10.17 -7.85 6.33
C HIS A 57 -11.18 -7.84 7.48
N ALA A 58 -11.16 -8.86 8.34
CA ALA A 58 -12.15 -8.98 9.41
C ALA A 58 -11.91 -8.04 10.61
N VAL A 59 -10.70 -7.50 10.75
CA VAL A 59 -10.25 -6.79 11.96
C VAL A 59 -9.74 -5.38 11.64
N THR A 60 -9.40 -5.11 10.39
CA THR A 60 -8.68 -3.89 9.98
C THR A 60 -9.48 -3.14 8.94
N GLU A 61 -9.56 -1.82 9.11
CA GLU A 61 -10.10 -0.92 8.10
C GLU A 61 -9.04 -0.61 7.04
N GLU A 62 -9.47 -0.38 5.80
CA GLU A 62 -8.60 -0.02 4.70
C GLU A 62 -9.12 1.25 4.01
N ILE A 63 -8.21 2.18 3.71
CA ILE A 63 -8.53 3.46 3.09
C ILE A 63 -7.74 3.60 1.80
N TYR A 64 -8.44 3.86 0.70
CA TYR A 64 -7.84 4.15 -0.60
C TYR A 64 -7.80 5.67 -0.85
N TYR A 65 -6.61 6.22 -1.04
CA TYR A 65 -6.42 7.58 -1.55
C TYR A 65 -6.00 7.53 -3.01
N ILE A 66 -6.93 7.83 -3.91
CA ILE A 66 -6.71 7.72 -5.36
C ILE A 66 -5.84 8.87 -5.83
N LEU A 67 -4.61 8.56 -6.25
CA LEU A 67 -3.64 9.54 -6.74
C LEU A 67 -3.90 9.94 -8.20
N VAL A 68 -4.29 8.97 -9.04
CA VAL A 68 -4.53 9.18 -10.47
C VAL A 68 -5.43 8.09 -11.04
N GLY A 69 -6.24 8.44 -12.04
CA GLY A 69 -7.15 7.52 -12.72
C GLY A 69 -8.45 7.28 -11.96
N GLU A 70 -9.22 6.32 -12.46
CA GLU A 70 -10.50 5.89 -11.89
C GLU A 70 -10.69 4.38 -12.11
N ALA A 71 -11.48 3.76 -11.24
CA ALA A 71 -11.84 2.36 -11.32
C ALA A 71 -13.21 2.13 -10.67
N GLU A 72 -13.87 1.04 -11.04
CA GLU A 72 -15.06 0.56 -10.35
C GLU A 72 -14.66 -0.34 -9.19
N MET A 73 -15.29 -0.15 -8.04
CA MET A 73 -15.16 -1.04 -6.88
C MET A 73 -16.42 -1.92 -6.84
N SER A 74 -16.27 -3.19 -7.20
CA SER A 74 -17.36 -4.17 -7.37
C SER A 74 -17.16 -5.42 -6.52
#